data_AF-A0AAW2KH28-F1
#
_entry.id   AF-A0AAW2KH28-F1
#
_cell.length_a   1.000
_cell.length_b   1.000
_cell.length_c   1.000
_cell.angle_alpha   90.00
_cell.angle_beta   90.00
_cell.angle_gamma   90.00
#
_symmetry.space_group_name_H-M   'P 1'
#
loop_
_entity.id
_entity.type
_entity.pdbx_description
1 polymer ?
#
loop_
_entity_poly.entity_id
_entity_poly.type
_entity_poly.pdbx_seq_one_letter_code
_entity_poly.pdbx_strand_id
1 'polypeptide(L)'
;MGRGKESGEVEGVMGTDFSDEPHASRRRQILSQYPQIRQLFGPDPFAFLKITAVVLLQLWTATFLYNASWLNILIVAYFFGSFLNHNLFLAIHELSHNLAFSTPVYNRWLGIFANLPIGVPMSVTFQKYHLEHHRFQGVDGVDMDVPSLAEAKLVRNVVTKSIWVVLQLFFYALRPLFLKPKPPGLWSSLIFSSNWPLMLLWFISGAGSLLVI
;
A
#
# COMPACT_ATOMS: atom_id res chain seq x y z
N MET A 1 -2.74 -60.01 -5.97
CA MET A 1 -2.09 -59.54 -7.21
C MET A 1 -2.85 -58.29 -7.64
N GLY A 2 -2.58 -57.12 -7.03
CA GLY A 2 -1.65 -56.09 -7.53
C GLY A 2 -2.38 -55.23 -8.58
N ARG A 3 -2.59 -53.92 -8.47
CA ARG A 3 -1.82 -52.82 -7.86
C ARG A 3 -2.78 -51.69 -7.47
N GLY A 4 -2.59 -51.14 -6.26
CA GLY A 4 -3.06 -49.81 -5.92
C GLY A 4 -2.27 -48.74 -6.69
N LYS A 5 -2.96 -47.68 -7.09
CA LYS A 5 -2.35 -46.39 -7.37
C LYS A 5 -2.72 -45.47 -6.21
N GLU A 6 -1.81 -45.38 -5.24
CA GLU A 6 -1.77 -44.27 -4.31
C GLU A 6 -1.33 -43.03 -5.13
N SER A 7 -2.27 -42.16 -5.46
CA SER A 7 -1.95 -40.77 -5.74
C SER A 7 -1.96 -40.05 -4.40
N GLY A 8 -0.77 -39.87 -3.82
CA GLY A 8 -0.60 -39.04 -2.65
C GLY A 8 -1.12 -37.63 -2.94
N GLU A 9 -2.22 -37.28 -2.29
CA GLU A 9 -2.59 -35.89 -2.07
C GLU A 9 -1.45 -35.26 -1.26
N VAL A 10 -0.69 -34.39 -1.92
CA VAL A 10 0.12 -33.42 -1.20
C VAL A 10 -0.90 -32.51 -0.52
N GLU A 11 -1.12 -32.72 0.78
CA GLU A 11 -1.74 -31.76 1.69
C GLU A 11 -0.86 -30.49 1.73
N GLY A 12 -0.91 -29.71 0.66
CA GLY A 12 -0.78 -28.28 0.79
C GLY A 12 -2.08 -27.80 1.37
N VAL A 13 -2.06 -27.32 2.61
CA VAL A 13 -3.18 -26.61 3.24
C VAL A 13 -3.38 -25.29 2.49
N MET A 14 -3.88 -25.35 1.25
CA MET A 14 -4.61 -24.24 0.65
C MET A 14 -5.99 -24.30 1.30
N GLY A 15 -6.35 -23.27 2.06
CA GLY A 15 -7.67 -23.16 2.65
C GLY A 15 -8.74 -23.36 1.59
N THR A 16 -9.44 -24.48 1.65
CA THR A 16 -10.53 -24.86 0.74
C THR A 16 -11.85 -24.18 1.11
N ASP A 17 -11.82 -23.24 2.06
CA ASP A 17 -13.01 -22.58 2.57
C ASP A 17 -13.22 -21.25 1.86
N PHE A 18 -13.86 -21.32 0.70
CA PHE A 18 -14.30 -20.14 -0.07
C PHE A 18 -15.55 -19.47 0.53
N SER A 19 -16.04 -19.93 1.70
CA SER A 19 -17.34 -19.51 2.25
C SER A 19 -17.25 -18.31 3.21
N ASP A 20 -16.08 -18.03 3.78
CA ASP A 20 -15.88 -16.89 4.69
C ASP A 20 -14.47 -16.29 4.51
N GLU A 21 -14.36 -14.95 4.46
CA GLU A 21 -13.08 -14.27 4.50
C GLU A 21 -12.32 -14.74 5.75
N PRO A 22 -11.05 -15.19 5.65
CA PRO A 22 -10.33 -15.82 6.76
C PRO A 22 -10.23 -14.91 8.00
N HIS A 23 -10.35 -13.59 7.82
CA HIS A 23 -10.34 -12.62 8.91
C HIS A 23 -11.65 -12.62 9.71
N ALA A 24 -12.80 -12.88 9.09
CA ALA A 24 -14.09 -12.88 9.76
C ALA A 24 -14.21 -14.05 10.76
N SER A 25 -13.84 -15.25 10.34
CA SER A 25 -13.82 -16.44 11.20
C SER A 25 -12.82 -16.28 12.36
N ARG A 26 -11.59 -15.86 12.07
CA ARG A 26 -10.56 -15.60 13.09
C ARG A 26 -10.97 -14.51 14.07
N ARG A 27 -11.59 -13.42 13.61
CA ARG A 27 -12.11 -12.36 14.49
C ARG A 27 -13.15 -12.90 15.47
N ARG A 28 -14.08 -13.77 15.03
CA ARG A 28 -15.08 -14.39 15.92
C ARG A 28 -14.42 -15.25 16.99
N GLN A 29 -13.45 -16.08 16.60
CA GLN A 29 -12.70 -16.95 17.52
C GLN A 29 -11.96 -16.12 18.57
N ILE A 30 -11.18 -15.13 18.15
CA ILE A 30 -10.43 -14.24 19.05
C ILE A 30 -11.38 -13.52 20.02
N LEU A 31 -12.49 -12.97 19.53
CA LEU A 31 -13.43 -12.23 20.37
C LEU A 31 -14.23 -13.12 21.33
N SER A 32 -14.39 -14.40 21.02
CA SER A 32 -14.99 -15.37 21.96
C SER A 32 -14.05 -15.71 23.12
N GLN A 33 -12.75 -15.82 22.86
CA GLN A 33 -11.74 -16.15 23.87
C GLN A 33 -11.27 -14.92 24.66
N TYR A 34 -11.23 -13.75 24.01
CA TYR A 34 -10.66 -12.52 24.55
C TYR A 34 -11.60 -11.32 24.31
N PRO A 35 -12.77 -11.28 24.97
CA PRO A 35 -13.76 -10.22 24.76
C PRO A 35 -13.24 -8.80 25.11
N GLN A 36 -12.23 -8.70 25.97
CA GLN A 36 -11.58 -7.44 26.34
C GLN A 36 -10.97 -6.70 25.15
N ILE A 37 -10.62 -7.40 24.06
CA ILE A 37 -10.06 -6.80 22.84
C ILE A 37 -11.02 -5.77 22.24
N ARG A 38 -12.34 -5.90 22.45
CA ARG A 38 -13.33 -4.93 21.98
C ARG A 38 -13.09 -3.51 22.52
N GLN A 39 -12.44 -3.38 23.68
CA GLN A 39 -12.09 -2.08 24.26
C GLN A 39 -11.02 -1.34 23.45
N LEU A 40 -10.26 -2.06 22.62
CA LEU A 40 -9.23 -1.50 21.74
C LEU A 40 -9.79 -1.08 20.38
N PHE A 41 -11.08 -1.32 20.11
CA PHE A 41 -11.69 -0.96 18.83
C PHE A 41 -12.02 0.53 18.80
N GLY A 42 -11.57 1.18 17.75
CA GLY A 42 -11.88 2.57 17.48
C GLY A 42 -10.74 3.25 16.73
N PRO A 43 -10.93 4.53 16.39
CA PRO A 43 -9.88 5.31 15.77
C PRO A 43 -8.72 5.57 16.75
N ASP A 44 -7.48 5.64 16.23
CA ASP A 44 -6.33 6.12 16.99
C ASP A 44 -6.34 7.66 17.03
N PRO A 45 -6.58 8.30 18.20
CA PRO A 45 -6.63 9.75 18.31
C PRO A 45 -5.28 10.43 18.01
N PHE A 46 -4.17 9.70 18.09
CA PHE A 46 -2.83 10.22 17.82
C PHE A 46 -2.39 10.06 16.36
N ALA A 47 -3.17 9.35 15.53
CA ALA A 47 -2.80 9.09 14.14
C ALA A 47 -2.55 10.40 13.37
N PHE A 48 -3.42 11.40 13.53
CA PHE A 48 -3.26 12.72 12.91
C PHE A 48 -1.93 13.39 13.28
N LEU A 49 -1.55 13.36 14.56
CA LEU A 49 -0.32 13.99 15.04
C LEU A 49 0.92 13.26 14.51
N LYS A 50 0.92 11.92 14.55
CA LYS A 50 2.01 11.08 14.03
C LYS A 50 2.25 11.34 12.54
N ILE A 51 1.17 11.31 11.75
CA ILE A 51 1.23 11.55 10.30
C ILE A 51 1.71 12.96 10.01
N THR A 52 1.18 13.96 10.72
CA THR A 52 1.60 15.36 10.55
C THR A 52 3.08 15.55 10.86
N ALA A 53 3.57 14.98 11.95
CA ALA A 53 4.99 15.05 12.29
C ALA A 53 5.89 14.46 11.18
N VAL A 54 5.53 13.29 10.64
CA VAL A 54 6.31 12.63 9.58
C VAL A 54 6.26 13.41 8.27
N VAL A 55 5.10 13.92 7.86
CA VAL A 55 4.97 14.77 6.65
C VAL A 55 5.83 16.02 6.78
N LEU A 56 5.74 16.74 7.90
CA LEU A 56 6.53 17.95 8.12
C LEU A 56 8.03 17.65 8.16
N LEU A 57 8.43 16.52 8.76
CA LEU A 57 9.83 16.08 8.78
C LEU A 57 10.35 15.81 7.37
N GLN A 58 9.58 15.09 6.54
CA GLN A 58 9.94 14.82 5.14
C GLN A 58 10.10 16.13 4.33
N LEU A 59 9.13 17.05 4.45
CA LEU A 59 9.18 18.33 3.74
C LEU A 59 10.34 19.21 4.23
N TRP A 60 10.63 19.19 5.52
CA TRP A 60 11.79 19.87 6.09
C TRP A 60 13.10 19.29 5.59
N THR A 61 13.24 17.97 5.56
CA THR A 61 14.42 17.28 4.99
C THR A 61 14.60 17.61 3.51
N ALA A 62 13.52 17.63 2.74
CA ALA A 62 13.57 18.02 1.33
C ALA A 62 14.05 19.48 1.14
N THR A 63 13.61 20.39 2.00
CA THR A 63 14.06 21.80 2.01
C THR A 63 15.54 21.90 2.40
N PHE A 64 15.97 21.13 3.39
CA PHE A 64 17.36 21.12 3.86
C PHE A 64 18.32 20.59 2.78
N LEU A 65 17.87 19.65 1.96
CA LEU A 65 18.67 19.02 0.90
C LEU A 65 18.59 19.74 -0.45
N TYR A 66 17.96 20.90 -0.57
CA TYR A 66 17.67 21.52 -1.88
C TYR A 66 18.91 21.74 -2.76
N ASN A 67 20.05 22.05 -2.13
CA ASN A 67 21.36 22.26 -2.79
C ASN A 67 22.36 21.13 -2.53
N ALA A 68 21.93 20.00 -1.98
CA ALA A 68 22.81 18.87 -1.73
C ALA A 68 23.22 18.19 -3.04
N SER A 69 24.40 17.57 -3.05
CA SER A 69 24.81 16.73 -4.18
C SER A 69 23.88 15.51 -4.31
N TRP A 70 23.73 15.00 -5.53
CA TRP A 70 22.94 13.80 -5.80
C TRP A 70 23.32 12.60 -4.93
N LEU A 71 24.61 12.43 -4.62
CA LEU A 71 25.05 11.34 -3.74
C LEU A 71 24.51 11.50 -2.32
N ASN A 72 24.55 12.71 -1.77
CA ASN A 72 24.01 12.98 -0.43
C ASN A 72 22.49 12.80 -0.39
N ILE A 73 21.79 13.25 -1.43
CA ILE A 73 20.37 13.03 -1.63
C ILE A 73 20.07 11.52 -1.58
N LEU A 74 20.78 10.71 -2.36
CA LEU A 74 20.57 9.25 -2.41
C LEU A 74 20.87 8.55 -1.08
N ILE A 75 21.91 8.97 -0.36
CA ILE A 75 22.25 8.40 0.96
C ILE A 75 21.13 8.71 1.95
N VAL A 76 20.67 9.96 2.02
CA VAL A 76 19.58 10.34 2.95
C VAL A 76 18.27 9.67 2.53
N ALA A 77 17.97 9.59 1.23
CA ALA A 77 16.82 8.87 0.71
C ALA A 77 16.79 7.41 1.20
N TYR A 78 17.91 6.70 1.05
CA TYR A 78 17.99 5.29 1.38
C TYR A 78 17.94 5.02 2.88
N PHE A 79 18.71 5.77 3.69
CA PHE A 79 18.86 5.48 5.12
C PHE A 79 17.86 6.20 6.02
N PHE A 80 17.16 7.22 5.53
CA PHE A 80 16.24 8.02 6.32
C PHE A 80 14.88 8.18 5.63
N GLY A 81 14.87 8.63 4.38
CA GLY A 81 13.68 8.84 3.57
C GLY A 81 12.82 7.58 3.44
N SER A 82 13.44 6.44 3.13
CA SER A 82 12.77 5.15 2.94
C SER A 82 11.94 4.72 4.16
N PHE A 83 12.45 4.95 5.37
CA PHE A 83 11.76 4.63 6.62
C PHE A 83 10.55 5.54 6.84
N LEU A 84 10.70 6.85 6.57
CA LEU A 84 9.60 7.81 6.68
C LEU A 84 8.54 7.57 5.61
N ASN A 85 8.95 7.22 4.38
CA ASN A 85 8.02 6.92 3.31
C ASN A 85 7.25 5.63 3.61
N HIS A 86 7.94 4.57 4.04
CA HIS A 86 7.27 3.34 4.47
C HIS A 86 6.28 3.57 5.61
N ASN A 87 6.62 4.44 6.56
CA ASN A 87 5.70 4.86 7.61
C ASN A 87 4.43 5.53 7.05
N LEU A 88 4.57 6.43 6.07
CA LEU A 88 3.42 7.09 5.44
C LEU A 88 2.60 6.13 4.56
N PHE A 89 3.23 5.16 3.89
CA PHE A 89 2.51 4.08 3.21
C PHE A 89 1.62 3.29 4.18
N LEU A 90 2.16 2.89 5.33
CA LEU A 90 1.38 2.23 6.39
C LEU A 90 0.29 3.15 6.94
N ALA A 91 0.57 4.44 7.12
CA ALA A 91 -0.45 5.39 7.53
C ALA A 91 -1.60 5.47 6.52
N ILE A 92 -1.30 5.55 5.21
CA ILE A 92 -2.30 5.54 4.14
C ILE A 92 -3.09 4.23 4.13
N HIS A 93 -2.44 3.09 4.44
CA HIS A 93 -3.11 1.82 4.66
C HIS A 93 -4.16 1.89 5.78
N GLU A 94 -3.78 2.36 6.97
CA GLU A 94 -4.72 2.49 8.10
C GLU A 94 -5.84 3.52 7.82
N LEU A 95 -5.52 4.63 7.13
CA LEU A 95 -6.50 5.62 6.72
C LEU A 95 -7.52 5.09 5.71
N SER A 96 -7.12 4.12 4.88
CA SER A 96 -8.02 3.45 3.94
C SER A 96 -9.14 2.70 4.66
N HIS A 97 -8.84 2.22 5.87
CA HIS A 97 -9.75 1.56 6.81
C HIS A 97 -10.53 2.52 7.72
N ASN A 98 -10.31 3.84 7.57
CA ASN A 98 -10.89 4.89 8.42
C ASN A 98 -10.49 4.78 9.91
N LEU A 99 -9.24 4.38 10.18
CA LEU A 99 -8.77 4.15 11.55
C LEU A 99 -8.17 5.39 12.24
N ALA A 100 -8.12 6.56 11.58
CA ALA A 100 -7.74 7.81 12.25
C ALA A 100 -8.97 8.62 12.70
N PHE A 101 -10.08 8.56 11.97
CA PHE A 101 -11.33 9.26 12.32
C PHE A 101 -12.55 8.40 12.01
N SER A 102 -13.60 8.49 12.85
CA SER A 102 -14.87 7.83 12.55
C SER A 102 -15.56 8.37 11.29
N THR A 103 -15.29 9.62 10.90
CA THR A 103 -15.85 10.24 9.70
C THR A 103 -14.95 9.94 8.49
N PRO A 104 -15.42 9.18 7.47
CA PRO A 104 -14.57 8.73 6.37
C PRO A 104 -13.91 9.86 5.56
N VAL A 105 -14.61 10.99 5.42
CA VAL A 105 -14.10 12.15 4.65
C VAL A 105 -12.83 12.74 5.26
N TYR A 106 -12.67 12.70 6.59
CA TYR A 106 -11.47 13.22 7.25
C TYR A 106 -10.25 12.33 7.02
N ASN A 107 -10.44 11.01 6.97
CA ASN A 107 -9.36 10.08 6.62
C ASN A 107 -8.90 10.27 5.17
N ARG A 108 -9.82 10.55 4.24
CA ARG A 108 -9.44 10.84 2.84
C ARG A 108 -8.60 12.10 2.73
N TRP A 109 -9.00 13.18 3.40
CA TRP A 109 -8.20 14.40 3.43
C TRP A 109 -6.83 14.19 4.07
N LEU A 110 -6.77 13.50 5.21
CA LEU A 110 -5.51 13.16 5.84
C LEU A 110 -4.66 12.24 4.97
N GLY A 111 -5.28 11.35 4.19
CA GLY A 111 -4.58 10.48 3.23
C GLY A 111 -4.01 11.24 2.03
N ILE A 112 -4.69 12.28 1.55
CA ILE A 112 -4.12 13.19 0.53
C ILE A 112 -2.93 13.96 1.11
N PHE A 113 -3.04 14.42 2.36
CA PHE A 113 -1.97 15.12 3.06
C PHE A 113 -0.75 14.22 3.33
N ALA A 114 -0.97 12.99 3.81
CA ALA A 114 0.07 11.98 4.02
C ALA A 114 0.79 11.60 2.72
N ASN A 115 0.13 11.77 1.58
CA ASN A 115 0.68 11.47 0.26
C ASN A 115 1.57 12.59 -0.30
N LEU A 116 1.45 13.83 0.19
CA LEU A 116 2.20 14.98 -0.34
C LEU A 116 3.70 14.72 -0.49
N PRO A 117 4.40 14.14 0.50
CA PRO A 117 5.83 13.97 0.38
C PRO A 117 6.15 12.80 -0.59
N ILE A 118 5.27 11.79 -0.77
CA ILE A 118 5.47 10.60 -1.65
C ILE A 118 5.59 10.94 -3.15
N GLY A 119 5.06 12.08 -3.59
CA GLY A 119 5.15 12.56 -4.98
C GLY A 119 4.27 11.82 -6.00
N VAL A 120 3.87 10.58 -5.74
CA VAL A 120 2.95 9.81 -6.60
C VAL A 120 1.54 9.84 -6.00
N PRO A 121 0.51 10.38 -6.69
CA PRO A 121 -0.84 10.57 -6.14
C PRO A 121 -1.61 9.24 -6.01
N MET A 122 -1.29 8.46 -4.98
CA MET A 122 -1.77 7.08 -4.85
C MET A 122 -2.88 6.88 -3.81
N SER A 123 -2.95 7.65 -2.73
CA SER A 123 -3.75 7.29 -1.54
C SER A 123 -5.24 7.06 -1.81
N VAL A 124 -5.85 7.87 -2.69
CA VAL A 124 -7.27 7.72 -3.09
C VAL A 124 -7.51 6.45 -3.89
N THR A 125 -6.62 6.14 -4.83
CA THR A 125 -6.76 4.97 -5.71
C THR A 125 -6.41 3.70 -4.94
N PHE A 126 -5.37 3.76 -4.11
CA PHE A 126 -4.99 2.71 -3.17
C PHE A 126 -6.18 2.31 -2.30
N GLN A 127 -6.85 3.25 -1.64
CA GLN A 127 -8.03 2.94 -0.80
C GLN A 127 -9.08 2.11 -1.57
N LYS A 128 -9.33 2.42 -2.86
CA LYS A 128 -10.34 1.71 -3.67
C LYS A 128 -9.94 0.26 -3.95
N TYR A 129 -8.70 0.01 -4.34
CA TYR A 129 -8.23 -1.36 -4.63
C TYR A 129 -7.99 -2.14 -3.34
N HIS A 130 -7.46 -1.49 -2.30
CA HIS A 130 -7.16 -2.08 -1.01
C HIS A 130 -8.40 -2.61 -0.28
N LEU A 131 -9.50 -1.84 -0.27
CA LEU A 131 -10.76 -2.32 0.30
C LEU A 131 -11.37 -3.47 -0.52
N GLU A 132 -11.11 -3.51 -1.83
CA GLU A 132 -11.53 -4.61 -2.69
C GLU A 132 -10.69 -5.87 -2.45
N HIS A 133 -9.38 -5.71 -2.26
CA HIS A 133 -8.48 -6.78 -1.81
C HIS A 133 -8.97 -7.41 -0.51
N HIS A 134 -9.22 -6.62 0.54
CA HIS A 134 -9.73 -7.17 1.80
C HIS A 134 -11.09 -7.87 1.64
N ARG A 135 -11.99 -7.32 0.82
CA ARG A 135 -13.33 -7.88 0.63
C ARG A 135 -13.33 -9.16 -0.22
N PHE A 136 -12.44 -9.27 -1.19
CA PHE A 136 -12.40 -10.36 -2.17
C PHE A 136 -11.00 -10.97 -2.25
N GLN A 137 -10.37 -11.16 -1.10
CA GLN A 137 -8.97 -11.56 -0.99
C GLN A 137 -8.72 -12.87 -1.72
N GLY A 138 -7.74 -12.88 -2.63
CA GLY A 138 -7.37 -14.06 -3.41
C GLY A 138 -8.29 -14.38 -4.59
N VAL A 139 -9.35 -13.61 -4.84
CA VAL A 139 -10.25 -13.82 -5.97
C VAL A 139 -9.61 -13.31 -7.26
N ASP A 140 -9.28 -14.23 -8.17
CA ASP A 140 -8.64 -13.92 -9.46
C ASP A 140 -9.45 -12.90 -10.28
N GLY A 141 -8.75 -11.95 -10.90
CA GLY A 141 -9.34 -10.84 -11.66
C GLY A 141 -10.08 -9.79 -10.82
N VAL A 142 -10.27 -9.99 -9.52
CA VAL A 142 -10.89 -9.01 -8.61
C VAL A 142 -9.86 -8.39 -7.69
N ASP A 143 -9.09 -9.24 -7.01
CA ASP A 143 -7.99 -8.85 -6.13
C ASP A 143 -6.75 -8.53 -6.97
N MET A 144 -6.41 -7.24 -7.07
CA MET A 144 -5.27 -6.80 -7.87
C MET A 144 -3.93 -7.02 -7.16
N ASP A 145 -3.92 -7.51 -5.92
CA ASP A 145 -2.68 -7.87 -5.22
C ASP A 145 -2.19 -9.26 -5.68
N VAL A 146 -3.09 -10.09 -6.22
CA VAL A 146 -2.75 -11.39 -6.83
C VAL A 146 -2.07 -11.19 -8.18
N PRO A 147 -0.95 -11.87 -8.46
CA PRO A 147 -0.32 -11.84 -9.78
C PRO A 147 -1.27 -12.34 -10.87
N SER A 148 -1.27 -11.67 -12.01
CA SER A 148 -2.05 -12.10 -13.17
C SER A 148 -1.57 -13.46 -13.71
N LEU A 149 -2.44 -14.13 -14.45
CA LEU A 149 -2.07 -15.37 -15.15
C LEU A 149 -0.87 -15.17 -16.10
N ALA A 150 -0.74 -13.98 -16.69
CA ALA A 150 0.41 -13.64 -17.54
C ALA A 150 1.71 -13.57 -16.73
N GLU A 151 1.69 -12.91 -15.57
CA GLU A 151 2.84 -12.87 -14.65
C GLU A 151 3.20 -14.27 -14.16
N ALA A 152 2.21 -15.08 -13.74
CA ALA A 152 2.44 -16.46 -13.32
C ALA A 152 3.05 -17.33 -14.43
N LYS A 153 2.65 -17.09 -15.70
CA LYS A 153 3.24 -17.76 -16.87
C LYS A 153 4.62 -17.22 -17.22
N LEU A 154 5.00 -16.00 -16.86
CA LEU A 154 6.32 -15.44 -17.16
C LEU A 154 7.35 -15.79 -16.07
N VAL A 155 6.93 -15.80 -14.80
CA VAL A 155 7.79 -15.93 -13.63
C VAL A 155 7.88 -17.39 -13.18
N ARG A 156 8.79 -18.17 -13.79
CA ARG A 156 8.89 -19.63 -13.56
C ARG A 156 10.20 -20.10 -12.94
N ASN A 157 11.27 -19.32 -13.03
CA ASN A 157 12.60 -19.71 -12.55
C ASN A 157 13.21 -18.64 -11.63
N VAL A 158 14.34 -18.97 -10.99
CA VAL A 158 15.02 -18.09 -10.03
C VAL A 158 15.30 -16.70 -10.61
N VAL A 159 15.82 -16.61 -11.84
CA VAL A 159 16.13 -15.32 -12.49
C VAL A 159 14.87 -14.48 -12.66
N THR A 160 13.82 -15.05 -13.25
CA THR A 160 12.54 -14.33 -13.45
C THR A 160 11.87 -13.94 -12.13
N LYS A 161 11.99 -14.76 -11.09
CA LYS A 161 11.50 -14.46 -9.73
C LYS A 161 12.29 -13.33 -9.10
N SER A 162 13.61 -13.33 -9.23
CA SER A 162 14.47 -12.25 -8.73
C SER A 162 14.14 -10.92 -9.40
N ILE A 163 13.96 -10.92 -10.73
CA ILE A 163 13.53 -9.71 -11.47
C ILE A 163 12.15 -9.26 -10.98
N TRP A 164 11.19 -10.19 -10.83
CA TRP A 164 9.85 -9.86 -10.38
C TRP A 164 9.83 -9.27 -8.96
N VAL A 165 10.61 -9.82 -8.02
CA VAL A 165 10.73 -9.31 -6.66
C VAL A 165 11.37 -7.91 -6.63
N VAL A 166 12.45 -7.69 -7.39
CA VAL A 166 13.11 -6.37 -7.45
C VAL A 166 12.18 -5.31 -8.05
N LEU A 167 11.37 -5.69 -9.03
CA LEU A 167 10.41 -4.79 -9.70
C LEU A 167 9.00 -4.87 -9.11
N GLN A 168 8.83 -5.49 -7.93
CA GLN A 168 7.51 -5.79 -7.37
C GLN A 168 6.66 -4.53 -7.20
N LEU A 169 7.28 -3.42 -6.80
CA LEU A 169 6.62 -2.12 -6.68
C LEU A 169 5.95 -1.69 -8.01
N PHE A 170 6.63 -1.92 -9.14
CA PHE A 170 6.08 -1.58 -10.46
C PHE A 170 4.97 -2.53 -10.88
N PHE A 171 5.13 -3.83 -10.67
CA PHE A 171 4.06 -4.81 -10.95
C PHE A 171 2.80 -4.47 -10.15
N TYR A 172 2.95 -4.22 -8.85
CA TYR A 172 1.88 -3.82 -7.95
C TYR A 172 1.18 -2.53 -8.40
N ALA A 173 1.95 -1.48 -8.72
CA ALA A 173 1.39 -0.18 -9.10
C ALA A 173 0.73 -0.18 -10.49
N LEU A 174 1.28 -0.92 -11.45
CA LEU A 174 0.85 -0.87 -12.85
C LEU A 174 -0.23 -1.88 -13.19
N ARG A 175 -0.25 -3.06 -12.56
CA ARG A 175 -1.22 -4.13 -12.86
C ARG A 175 -2.68 -3.64 -12.85
N PRO A 176 -3.16 -2.87 -11.85
CA PRO A 176 -4.55 -2.41 -11.85
C PRO A 176 -4.91 -1.52 -13.04
N LEU A 177 -3.94 -0.80 -13.62
CA LEU A 177 -4.17 0.08 -14.77
C LEU A 177 -4.51 -0.71 -16.05
N PHE A 178 -3.95 -1.92 -16.18
CA PHE A 178 -4.16 -2.78 -17.35
C PHE A 178 -5.30 -3.77 -17.17
N LEU A 179 -5.48 -4.31 -15.96
CA LEU A 179 -6.44 -5.39 -15.72
C LEU A 179 -7.81 -4.89 -15.24
N LYS A 180 -7.85 -3.83 -14.43
CA LYS A 180 -9.09 -3.36 -13.81
C LYS A 180 -9.09 -1.86 -13.55
N PRO A 181 -8.91 -1.01 -14.58
CA PRO A 181 -8.83 0.43 -14.41
C PRO A 181 -10.13 0.98 -13.81
N LYS A 182 -10.03 1.66 -12.67
CA LYS A 182 -11.17 2.36 -12.06
C LYS A 182 -11.28 3.78 -12.63
N PRO A 183 -12.48 4.26 -12.97
CA PRO A 183 -12.65 5.60 -13.51
C PRO A 183 -12.22 6.67 -12.49
N PRO A 184 -11.62 7.78 -12.96
CA PRO A 184 -11.29 8.90 -12.10
C PRO A 184 -12.58 9.54 -11.56
N GLY A 185 -12.53 10.00 -10.31
CA GLY A 185 -13.61 10.76 -9.69
C GLY A 185 -13.08 12.02 -9.02
N LEU A 186 -13.96 12.77 -8.36
CA LEU A 186 -13.61 14.03 -7.68
C LEU A 186 -12.36 13.92 -6.80
N TRP A 187 -12.29 12.88 -5.97
CA TRP A 187 -11.13 12.64 -5.10
C TRP A 187 -9.84 12.38 -5.86
N SER A 188 -9.92 11.68 -7.01
CA SER A 188 -8.76 11.47 -7.88
C SER A 188 -8.28 12.80 -8.44
N SER A 189 -9.19 13.64 -8.95
CA SER A 189 -8.83 14.98 -9.42
C SER A 189 -8.19 15.84 -8.34
N LEU A 190 -8.73 15.79 -7.11
CA LEU A 190 -8.19 16.53 -5.97
C LEU A 190 -6.76 16.09 -5.63
N ILE A 191 -6.49 14.79 -5.48
CA ILE A 191 -5.13 14.32 -5.15
C ILE A 191 -4.12 14.67 -6.26
N PHE A 192 -4.51 14.55 -7.54
CA PHE A 192 -3.68 14.98 -8.66
C PHE A 192 -3.38 16.49 -8.58
N SER A 193 -4.39 17.31 -8.33
CA SER A 193 -4.20 18.77 -8.20
C SER A 193 -3.34 19.18 -7.00
N SER A 194 -3.34 18.41 -5.90
CA SER A 194 -2.56 18.73 -4.71
C SER A 194 -1.11 18.25 -4.78
N ASN A 195 -0.85 17.08 -5.38
CA ASN A 195 0.48 16.45 -5.35
C ASN A 195 1.34 16.86 -6.54
N TRP A 196 0.75 17.06 -7.72
CA TRP A 196 1.49 17.36 -8.95
C TRP A 196 2.22 18.71 -8.94
N PRO A 197 1.64 19.82 -8.42
CA PRO A 197 2.34 21.10 -8.35
C PRO A 197 3.53 21.08 -7.39
N LEU A 198 3.42 20.37 -6.27
CA LEU A 198 4.56 20.17 -5.37
C LEU A 198 5.65 19.40 -6.10
N MET A 199 5.31 18.30 -6.77
CA MET A 199 6.26 17.53 -7.55
C MET A 199 7.02 18.40 -8.57
N LEU A 200 6.29 19.18 -9.36
CA LEU A 200 6.85 20.12 -10.33
C LEU A 200 7.74 21.19 -9.69
N LEU A 201 7.31 21.79 -8.58
CA LEU A 201 8.06 22.85 -7.90
C LEU A 201 9.45 22.37 -7.46
N TRP A 202 9.53 21.15 -6.91
CA TRP A 202 10.78 20.53 -6.47
C TRP A 202 11.65 20.07 -7.65
N PHE A 203 11.04 19.55 -8.73
CA PHE A 203 11.79 19.20 -9.94
C PHE A 203 12.39 20.44 -10.64
N ILE A 204 11.65 21.55 -10.72
CA ILE A 204 12.08 22.78 -11.39
C ILE A 204 13.12 23.55 -10.56
N SER A 205 13.06 23.46 -9.23
CA SER A 205 14.02 24.13 -8.35
C SER A 205 15.42 23.48 -8.32
N GLY A 206 15.66 22.44 -9.13
CA GLY A 206 16.92 21.69 -9.15
C GLY A 206 17.11 20.78 -7.93
N ALA A 207 16.11 20.76 -7.04
CA ALA A 207 16.10 19.93 -5.86
C ALA A 207 15.73 18.50 -6.28
N GLY A 208 16.73 17.67 -6.57
CA GLY A 208 16.57 16.22 -6.73
C GLY A 208 15.99 15.51 -5.49
N SER A 209 15.56 16.26 -4.48
CA SER A 209 15.11 15.85 -3.17
C SER A 209 13.75 15.15 -3.16
N LEU A 210 13.02 15.04 -4.27
CA LEU A 210 11.85 14.17 -4.34
C LEU A 210 12.18 12.69 -4.51
N LEU A 211 13.42 12.34 -4.90
CA LEU A 211 13.89 10.95 -4.76
C LEU A 211 14.20 10.59 -3.29
N VAL A 212 14.13 11.56 -2.37
CA VAL A 212 14.35 11.39 -0.92
C VAL A 212 13.09 10.95 -0.20
N ILE A 213 11.95 10.97 -0.89
CA ILE A 213 10.68 10.60 -0.29
C ILE A 213 10.11 9.37 -0.97
#